data_AF-A0A914MH69-F1
#
_entry.id   AF-A0A914MH69-F1
#
_cell.length_a   1.000
_cell.length_b   1.000
_cell.length_c   1.000
_cell.angle_alpha   90.00
_cell.angle_beta   90.00
_cell.angle_gamma   90.00
#
_symmetry.space_group_name_H-M   'P 1'
#
loop_
_entity.id
_entity.type
_entity.pdbx_description
1 polymer ?
#
loop_
_entity_poly.entity_id
_entity_poly.type
_entity_poly.pdbx_seq_one_letter_code
_entity_poly.pdbx_strand_id
1 'polypeptide(L)'
;MKYKKILVDVGLKLGDSIQHQQSQIQLLHHYPIYNYLEPTTSTPTKPSNLLKQFLAQPTLQSNGQTQLWQFLLELLMSRENSSCIEWHGKHGEFKLMDPDEVAKRWGQRKGKPNMNYDKLSRALRYYYDKKIMSKVQGKRYVYKFDFEELIKFCEQQL
;
A
#
# COMPACT_ATOMS: atom_id res chain seq x y z
N MET A 1 -20.61 19.10 -19.61
CA MET A 1 -20.89 19.74 -18.30
C MET A 1 -21.31 18.72 -17.23
N LYS A 2 -20.46 17.77 -16.82
CA LYS A 2 -20.76 16.89 -15.67
C LYS A 2 -19.63 16.63 -14.66
N TYR A 3 -18.39 17.04 -14.93
CA TYR A 3 -17.26 16.77 -14.01
C TYR A 3 -16.80 17.98 -13.18
N LYS A 4 -17.27 19.19 -13.49
CA LYS A 4 -16.85 20.41 -12.78
C LYS A 4 -17.62 20.68 -11.47
N LYS A 5 -18.58 19.83 -11.09
CA LYS A 5 -19.41 19.97 -9.87
C LYS A 5 -18.96 19.06 -8.71
N ILE A 6 -18.17 18.01 -8.98
CA ILE A 6 -17.76 17.03 -7.95
C ILE A 6 -16.78 17.64 -6.93
N LEU A 7 -15.99 18.63 -7.34
CA LEU A 7 -15.01 19.29 -6.47
C LEU A 7 -15.60 20.31 -5.50
N VAL A 8 -16.88 20.70 -5.64
CA VAL A 8 -17.51 21.70 -4.76
C VAL A 8 -18.44 21.07 -3.71
N ASP A 9 -18.96 19.86 -3.95
CA ASP A 9 -19.97 19.21 -3.08
C ASP A 9 -19.39 18.33 -1.94
N VAL A 10 -18.07 18.09 -1.87
CA VAL A 10 -17.44 17.31 -0.79
C VAL A 10 -17.15 18.15 0.46
N GLY A 11 -18.09 19.03 0.86
CA GLY A 11 -17.97 19.95 1.98
C GLY A 11 -17.47 19.29 3.28
N LEU A 12 -16.14 19.31 3.47
CA LEU A 12 -15.45 18.78 4.63
C LEU A 12 -15.76 19.64 5.86
N LYS A 13 -16.27 19.01 6.93
CA LYS A 13 -16.24 19.55 8.30
C LYS A 13 -15.75 18.49 9.28
N LEU A 14 -15.04 18.94 10.32
CA LEU A 14 -14.55 18.09 11.42
C LEU A 14 -15.72 17.66 12.31
N GLY A 15 -15.93 16.34 12.50
CA GLY A 15 -16.67 15.82 13.66
C GLY A 15 -17.63 14.63 13.50
N ASP A 16 -17.66 13.86 12.42
CA ASP A 16 -18.79 12.94 12.16
C ASP A 16 -18.60 11.45 12.57
N SER A 17 -19.70 10.87 13.07
CA SER A 17 -19.89 9.60 13.81
C SER A 17 -19.68 8.29 13.00
N ILE A 18 -19.65 7.14 13.70
CA ILE A 18 -19.40 5.75 13.23
C ILE A 18 -20.19 5.35 11.96
N GLN A 19 -21.41 5.87 11.77
CA GLN A 19 -22.18 5.59 10.55
C GLN A 19 -21.60 6.25 9.28
N HIS A 20 -20.82 7.33 9.45
CA HIS A 20 -20.09 7.96 8.37
C HIS A 20 -18.88 7.13 7.91
N GLN A 21 -18.28 6.34 8.81
CA GLN A 21 -17.21 5.39 8.45
C GLN A 21 -17.76 4.20 7.66
N GLN A 22 -18.92 3.65 8.04
CA GLN A 22 -19.56 2.55 7.29
C GLN A 22 -19.99 2.97 5.88
N SER A 23 -20.41 4.23 5.68
CA SER A 23 -20.76 4.76 4.36
C SER A 23 -19.53 5.05 3.48
N GLN A 24 -18.37 5.38 4.07
CA GLN A 24 -17.10 5.42 3.33
C GLN A 24 -16.64 4.03 2.86
N ILE A 25 -16.90 2.98 3.64
CA ILE A 25 -16.63 1.58 3.23
C ILE A 25 -17.58 1.15 2.10
N GLN A 26 -18.85 1.58 2.14
CA GLN A 26 -19.80 1.28 1.06
C GLN A 26 -19.48 2.00 -0.27
N LEU A 27 -18.85 3.18 -0.24
CA LEU A 27 -18.33 3.83 -1.46
C LEU A 27 -17.14 3.07 -2.07
N LEU A 28 -16.35 2.35 -1.26
CA LEU A 28 -15.32 1.42 -1.77
C LEU A 28 -15.94 0.19 -2.45
N HIS A 29 -17.11 -0.27 -1.99
CA HIS A 29 -17.85 -1.37 -2.60
C HIS A 29 -18.55 -0.99 -3.92
N HIS A 30 -18.98 0.27 -4.09
CA HIS A 30 -19.77 0.70 -5.26
C HIS A 30 -18.95 1.36 -6.39
N TYR A 31 -17.73 1.82 -6.13
CA TYR A 31 -16.79 2.18 -7.18
C TYR A 31 -15.88 0.99 -7.49
N PRO A 32 -16.01 0.33 -8.66
CA PRO A 32 -15.07 -0.72 -9.02
C PRO A 32 -13.67 -0.09 -9.09
N ILE A 33 -12.78 -0.57 -8.22
CA ILE A 33 -11.37 -0.17 -8.22
C ILE A 33 -10.65 -0.61 -9.52
N TYR A 34 -11.35 -1.23 -10.48
CA TYR A 34 -10.86 -1.46 -11.84
C TYR A 34 -10.42 -0.19 -12.58
N ASN A 35 -10.91 1.01 -12.22
CA ASN A 35 -10.37 2.27 -12.76
C ASN A 35 -9.00 2.69 -12.19
N TYR A 36 -8.41 1.88 -11.31
CA TYR A 36 -7.07 2.06 -10.76
C TYR A 36 -6.04 1.22 -11.55
N LEU A 37 -6.52 0.48 -12.55
CA LEU A 37 -5.84 -0.52 -13.36
C LEU A 37 -6.13 -0.28 -14.85
N GLU A 38 -5.78 0.87 -15.40
CA GLU A 38 -5.67 1.00 -16.86
C GLU A 38 -4.34 0.38 -17.31
N PRO A 39 -4.33 -0.73 -18.07
CA PRO A 39 -3.10 -1.25 -18.68
C PRO A 39 -2.76 -0.39 -19.90
N THR A 40 -2.25 0.82 -19.68
CA THR A 40 -1.55 1.52 -20.76
C THR A 40 -0.10 1.05 -20.75
N THR A 41 0.20 0.29 -21.79
CA THR A 41 1.50 -0.28 -22.14
C THR A 41 2.67 0.64 -21.75
N SER A 42 3.65 0.08 -21.02
CA SER A 42 5.06 0.53 -20.87
C SER A 42 5.57 1.32 -19.65
N THR A 43 4.81 1.59 -18.57
CA THR A 43 5.42 2.23 -17.37
C THR A 43 5.07 1.59 -16.01
N PRO A 44 5.98 1.61 -15.00
CA PRO A 44 5.69 1.10 -13.66
C PRO A 44 4.68 2.03 -12.98
N THR A 45 3.47 1.53 -12.76
CA THR A 45 2.32 2.31 -12.27
C THR A 45 2.52 2.69 -10.81
N LYS A 46 2.49 4.00 -10.50
CA LYS A 46 2.41 4.49 -9.11
C LYS A 46 1.03 4.15 -8.53
N PRO A 47 0.91 3.91 -7.21
CA PRO A 47 -0.38 3.82 -6.55
C PRO A 47 -1.14 5.14 -6.71
N SER A 48 -2.42 5.05 -7.07
CA SER A 48 -3.29 6.21 -7.29
C SER A 48 -3.51 7.01 -6.00
N ASN A 49 -3.97 8.26 -6.11
CA ASN A 49 -4.31 9.11 -4.95
C ASN A 49 -5.34 8.46 -4.01
N LEU A 50 -6.13 7.52 -4.51
CA LEU A 50 -7.13 6.78 -3.75
C LEU A 50 -6.49 5.70 -2.85
N LEU A 51 -5.43 5.03 -3.29
CA LEU A 51 -4.63 4.17 -2.39
C LEU A 51 -3.95 5.00 -1.29
N LYS A 52 -3.51 6.23 -1.60
CA LYS A 52 -2.99 7.15 -0.58
C LYS A 52 -4.06 7.51 0.45
N GLN A 53 -5.27 7.80 -0.01
CA GLN A 53 -6.41 8.13 0.85
C GLN A 53 -6.85 6.93 1.70
N PHE A 54 -6.81 5.72 1.13
CA PHE A 54 -7.07 4.48 1.87
C PHE A 54 -6.03 4.24 2.97
N LEU A 55 -4.74 4.31 2.64
CA LEU A 55 -3.66 4.18 3.63
C LEU A 55 -3.66 5.30 4.69
N ALA A 56 -4.25 6.46 4.35
CA ALA A 56 -4.44 7.58 5.28
C ALA A 56 -5.62 7.37 6.25
N GLN A 57 -6.40 6.31 6.12
CA GLN A 57 -7.54 6.07 7.01
C GLN A 57 -7.07 5.84 8.46
N PRO A 58 -7.67 6.53 9.45
CA PRO A 58 -7.30 6.40 10.86
C PRO A 58 -7.40 4.97 11.37
N THR A 59 -8.32 4.17 10.84
CA THR A 59 -8.54 2.77 11.21
C THR A 59 -7.38 1.86 10.82
N LEU A 60 -6.69 2.13 9.71
CA LEU A 60 -5.46 1.41 9.31
C LEU A 60 -4.23 1.90 10.08
N GLN A 61 -4.34 3.04 10.76
CA GLN A 61 -3.30 3.67 11.59
C GLN A 61 -3.55 3.49 13.10
N SER A 62 -4.71 2.93 13.50
CA SER A 62 -5.32 3.11 14.82
C SER A 62 -4.58 2.47 15.98
N ASN A 63 -3.66 1.54 15.73
CA ASN A 63 -3.00 0.78 16.80
C ASN A 63 -1.53 1.17 17.05
N GLY A 64 -1.03 2.26 16.45
CA GLY A 64 0.36 2.70 16.61
C GLY A 64 1.43 1.71 16.09
N GLN A 65 1.01 0.59 15.50
CA GLN A 65 1.86 -0.45 14.97
C GLN A 65 1.76 -0.50 13.45
N THR A 66 2.51 0.35 12.75
CA THR A 66 2.71 0.20 11.29
C THR A 66 3.15 -1.23 10.99
N GLN A 67 2.47 -1.87 10.02
CA GLN A 67 2.82 -3.18 9.49
C GLN A 67 3.82 -3.04 8.33
N LEU A 68 4.60 -4.09 8.06
CA LEU A 68 5.64 -4.05 7.03
C LEU A 68 5.05 -3.74 5.63
N TRP A 69 3.90 -4.33 5.28
CA TRP A 69 3.25 -4.06 4.00
C TRP A 69 2.89 -2.57 3.81
N GLN A 70 2.40 -1.91 4.87
CA GLN A 70 2.07 -0.47 4.86
C GLN A 70 3.32 0.37 4.66
N PHE A 71 4.38 0.05 5.42
CA PHE A 71 5.67 0.73 5.32
C PHE A 71 6.28 0.62 3.91
N LEU A 72 6.20 -0.56 3.29
CA LEU A 72 6.74 -0.74 1.94
C LEU A 72 5.95 0.06 0.90
N LEU A 73 4.61 0.09 1.00
CA LEU A 73 3.78 0.93 0.13
C LEU A 73 4.06 2.41 0.33
N GLU A 74 4.26 2.86 1.58
CA GLU A 74 4.64 4.24 1.91
C GLU A 74 5.96 4.63 1.22
N LEU A 75 6.98 3.77 1.28
CA LEU A 75 8.23 4.03 0.57
C LEU A 75 8.02 4.08 -0.95
N LEU A 76 7.24 3.15 -1.50
CA LEU A 76 6.91 3.06 -2.91
C LEU A 76 6.04 4.21 -3.45
N MET A 77 5.46 5.04 -2.57
CA MET A 77 4.66 6.21 -2.96
C MET A 77 5.52 7.42 -3.34
N SER A 78 6.77 7.51 -2.87
CA SER A 78 7.70 8.60 -3.23
C SER A 78 8.82 8.11 -4.14
N ARG A 79 9.06 8.82 -5.25
CA ARG A 79 10.17 8.50 -6.16
C ARG A 79 11.55 8.77 -5.56
N GLU A 80 11.62 9.58 -4.51
CA GLU A 80 12.86 9.85 -3.78
C GLU A 80 13.44 8.59 -3.13
N ASN A 81 12.61 7.57 -2.91
CA ASN A 81 13.03 6.28 -2.38
C ASN A 81 13.50 5.28 -3.44
N SER A 82 13.49 5.64 -4.73
CA SER A 82 13.85 4.72 -5.83
C SER A 82 15.27 4.14 -5.72
N SER A 83 16.17 4.82 -5.02
CA SER A 83 17.51 4.30 -4.70
C SER A 83 17.48 3.04 -3.83
N CYS A 84 16.45 2.84 -3.00
CA CYS A 84 16.34 1.68 -2.12
C CYS A 84 15.13 0.77 -2.43
N ILE A 85 14.04 1.31 -2.97
CA ILE A 85 12.85 0.53 -3.35
C ILE A 85 12.05 1.23 -4.45
N GLU A 86 11.63 0.48 -5.47
CA GLU A 86 10.84 1.01 -6.57
C GLU A 86 9.85 -0.01 -7.14
N TRP A 87 8.80 0.50 -7.80
CA TRP A 87 7.97 -0.31 -8.68
C TRP A 87 8.80 -0.79 -9.86
N HIS A 88 8.74 -2.09 -10.15
CA HIS A 88 9.62 -2.73 -11.13
C HIS A 88 8.91 -3.86 -11.84
N GLY A 89 8.77 -3.77 -13.16
CA GLY A 89 8.19 -4.83 -13.99
C GLY A 89 6.68 -4.72 -14.13
N LYS A 90 5.96 -5.82 -13.89
CA LYS A 90 4.51 -5.91 -14.10
C LYS A 90 3.73 -5.22 -12.98
N HIS A 91 2.42 -5.10 -13.16
CA HIS A 91 1.52 -4.54 -12.16
C HIS A 91 1.72 -5.19 -10.78
N GLY A 92 1.90 -4.36 -9.75
CA GLY A 92 2.14 -4.78 -8.36
C GLY A 92 3.55 -5.30 -8.08
N GLU A 93 4.39 -5.54 -9.09
CA GLU A 93 5.79 -5.95 -8.89
C GLU A 93 6.64 -4.76 -8.44
N PHE A 94 7.43 -4.98 -7.40
CA PHE A 94 8.40 -4.01 -6.89
C PHE A 94 9.71 -4.71 -6.55
N LYS A 95 10.79 -3.93 -6.56
CA LYS A 95 12.14 -4.42 -6.26
C LYS A 95 12.75 -3.62 -5.13
N LEU A 96 13.40 -4.32 -4.20
CA LEU A 96 14.30 -3.68 -3.25
C LEU A 96 15.65 -3.46 -3.97
N MET A 97 15.94 -2.21 -4.30
CA MET A 97 17.18 -1.80 -4.96
C MET A 97 18.35 -1.85 -3.98
N ASP A 98 18.09 -1.47 -2.73
CA ASP A 98 18.99 -1.61 -1.59
C ASP A 98 18.23 -2.29 -0.44
N PRO A 99 18.28 -3.64 -0.35
CA PRO A 99 17.57 -4.38 0.69
C PRO A 99 18.01 -4.03 2.11
N ASP A 100 19.28 -3.64 2.29
CA ASP A 100 19.84 -3.31 3.60
C ASP A 100 19.37 -1.93 4.07
N GLU A 101 19.32 -0.94 3.17
CA GLU A 101 18.74 0.38 3.48
C GLU A 101 17.23 0.28 3.79
N VAL A 102 16.49 -0.54 3.05
CA VAL A 102 15.06 -0.79 3.35
C VAL A 102 14.91 -1.43 4.74
N ALA A 103 15.74 -2.42 5.08
CA ALA A 103 15.72 -3.07 6.39
C ALA A 103 16.10 -2.12 7.52
N LYS A 104 17.10 -1.26 7.31
CA LYS A 104 17.52 -0.23 8.27
C LYS A 104 16.39 0.77 8.54
N ARG A 105 15.74 1.30 7.50
CA ARG A 105 14.58 2.21 7.65
C ARG A 105 13.40 1.55 8.35
N TRP A 106 13.16 0.27 8.07
CA TRP A 106 12.15 -0.51 8.81
C TRP A 106 12.52 -0.67 10.29
N GLY A 107 13.78 -0.97 10.57
CA GLY A 107 14.33 -1.02 11.93
C GLY A 107 14.14 0.29 12.67
N GLN A 108 14.44 1.42 12.04
CA GLN A 108 14.20 2.77 12.59
C GLN A 108 12.71 2.99 12.88
N ARG A 109 11.81 2.67 11.93
CA ARG A 109 10.36 2.81 12.10
C ARG A 109 9.81 2.00 13.28
N LYS A 110 10.40 0.84 13.59
CA LYS A 110 9.95 -0.06 14.68
C LYS A 110 10.80 0.03 15.95
N GLY A 111 11.81 0.90 16.02
CA GLY A 111 12.75 0.96 17.14
C GLY A 111 13.55 -0.34 17.33
N LYS A 112 13.90 -1.02 16.24
CA LYS A 112 14.66 -2.29 16.22
C LYS A 112 16.00 -2.09 15.49
N PRO A 113 17.08 -1.68 16.19
CA PRO A 113 18.36 -1.33 15.55
C PRO A 113 19.06 -2.52 14.87
N ASN A 114 18.79 -3.75 15.34
CA ASN A 114 19.37 -4.97 14.77
C ASN A 114 18.51 -5.57 13.63
N MET A 115 17.70 -4.76 12.96
CA MET A 115 16.95 -5.17 11.78
C MET A 115 17.88 -5.32 10.58
N ASN A 116 17.67 -6.37 9.78
CA ASN A 116 18.44 -6.64 8.57
C ASN A 116 17.52 -7.29 7.52
N TYR A 117 18.02 -7.47 6.29
CA TYR A 117 17.22 -8.04 5.21
C TYR A 117 16.75 -9.48 5.49
N ASP A 118 17.54 -10.32 6.16
CA ASP A 118 17.13 -11.70 6.48
C ASP A 118 15.88 -11.73 7.37
N LYS A 119 15.84 -10.85 8.39
CA LYS A 119 14.68 -10.71 9.29
C LYS A 119 13.49 -10.08 8.57
N LEU A 120 13.73 -9.04 7.75
CA LEU A 120 12.68 -8.40 6.96
C LEU A 120 12.06 -9.38 5.95
N SER A 121 12.89 -10.11 5.22
CA SER A 121 12.44 -11.10 4.25
C SER A 121 11.72 -12.29 4.91
N ARG A 122 12.07 -12.64 6.15
CA ARG A 122 11.28 -13.60 6.96
C ARG A 122 9.87 -13.08 7.21
N ALA A 123 9.70 -11.79 7.48
CA ALA A 123 8.39 -11.17 7.65
C ALA A 123 7.59 -11.11 6.35
N LEU A 124 8.25 -10.80 5.21
CA LEU A 124 7.62 -10.84 3.89
C LEU A 124 7.02 -12.21 3.55
N ARG A 125 7.71 -13.29 3.92
CA ARG A 125 7.21 -14.65 3.69
C ARG A 125 5.90 -14.95 4.43
N TYR A 126 5.64 -14.32 5.58
CA TYR A 126 4.35 -14.48 6.27
C TYR A 126 3.16 -13.87 5.50
N TYR A 127 3.41 -13.07 4.47
CA TYR A 127 2.35 -12.53 3.61
C TYR A 127 1.95 -13.46 2.48
N TYR A 128 2.70 -14.55 2.22
CA TYR A 128 2.41 -15.45 1.10
C TYR A 128 1.14 -16.26 1.34
N ASP A 129 1.00 -16.82 2.54
CA ASP A 129 -0.19 -17.58 2.94
C ASP A 129 -1.43 -16.67 3.05
N LYS A 130 -1.19 -15.40 3.41
CA LYS A 130 -2.21 -14.34 3.45
C LYS A 130 -2.57 -13.80 2.07
N LYS A 131 -1.86 -14.24 1.02
CA LYS A 131 -2.00 -13.84 -0.38
C LYS A 131 -1.84 -12.36 -0.71
N ILE A 132 -1.66 -11.47 0.28
CA ILE A 132 -1.47 -10.03 0.04
C ILE A 132 -0.16 -9.69 -0.68
N MET A 133 0.81 -10.63 -0.69
CA MET A 133 2.07 -10.49 -1.41
C MET A 133 2.62 -11.85 -1.82
N SER A 134 3.41 -11.90 -2.88
CA SER A 134 4.16 -13.07 -3.32
C SER A 134 5.60 -12.76 -3.70
N LYS A 135 6.46 -13.79 -3.69
CA LYS A 135 7.82 -13.73 -4.25
C LYS A 135 7.77 -13.90 -5.76
N VAL A 136 8.41 -13.01 -6.51
CA VAL A 136 8.64 -13.26 -7.94
C VAL A 136 9.80 -14.25 -8.09
N GLN A 137 9.51 -15.45 -8.59
CA GLN A 137 10.50 -16.52 -8.74
C GLN A 137 11.60 -16.15 -9.74
N GLY A 138 12.82 -16.61 -9.50
CA GLY A 138 13.98 -16.35 -10.38
C GLY A 138 14.53 -14.92 -10.36
N LYS A 139 13.85 -13.96 -9.73
CA LYS A 139 14.32 -12.56 -9.64
C LYS A 139 14.80 -12.21 -8.24
N ARG A 140 16.02 -11.70 -8.08
CA ARG A 140 16.55 -11.27 -6.76
C ARG A 140 15.81 -10.03 -6.25
N TYR A 141 15.36 -10.09 -4.99
CA TYR A 141 14.72 -8.97 -4.26
C TYR A 141 13.44 -8.40 -4.90
N VAL A 142 12.83 -9.12 -5.84
CA VAL A 142 11.56 -8.73 -6.46
C VAL A 142 10.39 -9.47 -5.79
N TYR A 143 9.36 -8.71 -5.45
CA TYR A 143 8.12 -9.16 -4.83
C TYR A 143 6.93 -8.54 -5.57
N LYS A 144 5.73 -9.07 -5.32
CA LYS A 144 4.51 -8.57 -5.95
C LYS A 144 3.39 -8.44 -4.92
N PHE A 145 2.79 -7.26 -4.83
CA PHE A 145 1.53 -7.09 -4.10
C PHE A 145 0.37 -7.69 -4.89
N ASP A 146 -0.55 -8.32 -4.17
CA ASP A 146 -1.88 -8.64 -4.66
C ASP A 146 -2.86 -7.64 -4.05
N PHE A 147 -3.28 -6.64 -4.83
CA PHE A 147 -4.09 -5.55 -4.30
C PHE A 147 -5.53 -5.99 -3.98
N GLU A 148 -6.07 -6.98 -4.69
CA GLU A 148 -7.41 -7.52 -4.39
C GLU A 148 -7.40 -8.22 -3.03
N GLU A 149 -6.42 -9.09 -2.79
CA GLU A 149 -6.27 -9.78 -1.52
C GLU A 149 -5.86 -8.82 -0.38
N LEU A 150 -5.05 -7.80 -0.68
CA LEU A 150 -4.69 -6.78 0.29
C LEU A 150 -5.92 -5.98 0.77
N ILE A 151 -6.84 -5.62 -0.12
CA ILE A 151 -8.08 -4.93 0.25
C ILE A 151 -8.92 -5.81 1.18
N LYS A 152 -9.16 -7.07 0.81
CA LYS A 152 -9.87 -8.04 1.65
C LYS A 152 -9.20 -8.21 3.02
N PHE A 153 -7.87 -8.26 3.04
CA PHE A 153 -7.09 -8.36 4.27
C PHE A 153 -7.25 -7.13 5.15
N CYS A 154 -7.31 -5.92 4.57
CA CYS A 154 -7.56 -4.70 5.31
C CYS A 154 -8.98 -4.63 5.87
N GLU A 155 -9.99 -5.05 5.10
CA GLU A 155 -11.40 -5.09 5.56
C GLU A 155 -11.59 -6.00 6.77
N GLN A 156 -10.84 -7.11 6.85
CA GLN A 156 -10.87 -8.02 8.01
C GLN A 156 -10.20 -7.46 9.27
N GLN A 157 -9.45 -6.36 9.16
CA GLN A 157 -8.80 -5.69 10.30
C GLN A 157 -9.60 -4.49 10.83
N LEU A 158 -10.71 -4.16 10.18
CA LEU A 158 -11.67 -3.13 10.58
C LEU A 158 -12.79 -3.77 11.41
#